data_AF-A0A453GSW4-F1
#
_entry.id   AF-A0A453GSW4-F1
#
_cell.length_a   1.000
_cell.length_b   1.000
_cell.length_c   1.000
_cell.angle_alpha   90.00
_cell.angle_beta   90.00
_cell.angle_gamma   90.00
#
_symmetry.space_group_name_H-M   'P 1'
#
loop_
_entity.id
_entity.type
_entity.pdbx_description
1 polymer ?
#
loop_
_entity_poly.entity_id
_entity_poly.type
_entity_poly.pdbx_seq_one_letter_code
_entity_poly.pdbx_strand_id
1 'polypeptide(L)'
;IFVVLMLVTPAIPQDEDYHDFADQRDLFLGIPNTLNVLSNIPFLFVGLAGLILCHYKNYFRLCSQGELWSWTLFYAGVTAVGVGSSYYHLYPNDATLVWDRLPMTIAFTSIVAIFIIERVDDRAGTKSLAPLVIAGALSILYWSFFDDLRPYAVIQFVPCIVIPVMAIVIPPMYTHSSYWLWAAGFYLLAKVEEAADKPIYRWTHDIVSG
;
A
#
# COMPACT_ATOMS: atom_id res chain seq x y z
N ILE A 1 -13.79 -2.53 19.95
CA ILE A 1 -14.47 -2.98 18.70
C ILE A 1 -13.58 -3.95 17.94
N PHE A 2 -12.36 -3.59 17.50
CA PHE A 2 -11.46 -4.51 16.78
C PHE A 2 -11.15 -5.81 17.53
N VAL A 3 -10.82 -5.75 18.84
CA VAL A 3 -10.61 -6.95 19.67
C VAL A 3 -11.86 -7.84 19.74
N VAL A 4 -13.05 -7.24 19.81
CA VAL A 4 -14.31 -7.98 19.82
C VAL A 4 -14.52 -8.67 18.47
N LEU A 5 -14.25 -7.98 17.36
CA LEU A 5 -14.29 -8.58 16.01
C LEU A 5 -13.34 -9.76 15.89
N MET A 6 -12.11 -9.65 16.41
CA MET A 6 -11.13 -10.74 16.42
C MET A 6 -11.62 -11.98 17.18
N LEU A 7 -12.43 -11.80 18.24
CA LEU A 7 -12.97 -12.89 19.07
C LEU A 7 -14.22 -13.54 18.48
N VAL A 8 -15.06 -12.77 17.78
CA VAL A 8 -16.39 -13.24 17.32
C VAL A 8 -16.41 -13.68 15.85
N THR A 9 -15.40 -13.31 15.06
CA THR A 9 -15.25 -13.75 13.67
C THR A 9 -14.17 -14.82 13.58
N PRO A 10 -14.27 -15.79 12.65
CA PRO A 10 -13.18 -16.72 12.38
C PRO A 10 -11.95 -15.97 11.85
N ALA A 11 -10.76 -16.55 12.06
CA ALA A 11 -9.54 -16.08 11.41
C ALA A 11 -9.73 -16.13 9.88
N ILE A 12 -9.10 -15.19 9.18
CA ILE A 12 -9.08 -15.19 7.71
C ILE A 12 -7.70 -15.68 7.29
N PRO A 13 -7.55 -16.97 6.93
CA PRO A 13 -6.27 -17.50 6.48
C PRO A 13 -5.87 -16.89 5.14
N GLN A 14 -4.58 -16.98 4.83
CA GLN A 14 -4.10 -16.71 3.49
C GLN A 14 -4.64 -17.78 2.54
N ASP A 15 -5.26 -17.32 1.46
CA ASP A 15 -5.65 -18.20 0.38
C ASP A 15 -4.41 -18.53 -0.46
N GLU A 16 -4.13 -19.81 -0.67
CA GLU A 16 -3.00 -20.27 -1.51
C GLU A 16 -3.23 -19.94 -2.98
N ASP A 17 -4.50 -19.87 -3.42
CA ASP A 17 -4.85 -19.47 -4.79
C ASP A 17 -4.47 -18.00 -5.08
N TYR A 18 -4.17 -17.21 -4.03
CA TYR A 18 -3.64 -15.84 -4.17
C TYR A 18 -2.29 -15.79 -4.89
N HIS A 19 -1.53 -16.89 -4.88
CA HIS A 19 -0.25 -17.01 -5.57
C HIS A 19 -0.40 -17.41 -7.05
N ASP A 20 -1.58 -17.88 -7.45
CA ASP A 20 -1.87 -18.39 -8.79
C ASP A 20 -2.37 -17.28 -9.72
N PHE A 21 -1.43 -16.46 -10.21
CA PHE A 21 -1.71 -15.37 -11.16
C PHE A 21 -2.27 -15.88 -12.48
N ALA A 22 -3.10 -15.08 -13.14
CA ALA A 22 -3.64 -15.40 -14.47
C ALA A 22 -2.57 -15.41 -15.56
N ASP A 23 -1.70 -14.39 -15.57
CA ASP A 23 -0.60 -14.28 -16.53
C ASP A 23 0.72 -14.77 -15.93
N GLN A 24 1.12 -15.98 -16.33
CA GLN A 24 2.36 -16.63 -15.91
C GLN A 24 3.41 -16.69 -17.02
N ARG A 25 3.30 -15.83 -18.05
CA ARG A 25 4.18 -15.90 -19.23
C ARG A 25 5.61 -15.42 -18.96
N ASP A 26 6.55 -16.08 -19.61
CA ASP A 26 7.97 -15.75 -19.65
C ASP A 26 8.29 -14.92 -20.91
N LEU A 27 7.90 -13.65 -20.91
CA LEU A 27 7.98 -12.78 -22.10
C LEU A 27 9.35 -12.15 -22.32
N PHE A 28 10.11 -11.89 -21.25
CA PHE A 28 11.38 -11.17 -21.33
C PHE A 28 12.49 -11.90 -20.59
N LEU A 29 13.56 -12.27 -21.31
CA LEU A 29 14.79 -12.87 -20.77
C LEU A 29 14.57 -14.07 -19.81
N GLY A 30 13.46 -14.80 -19.95
CA GLY A 30 13.13 -15.93 -19.07
C GLY A 30 12.68 -15.52 -17.65
N ILE A 31 12.22 -14.29 -17.46
CA ILE A 31 11.66 -13.83 -16.19
C ILE A 31 10.25 -14.43 -16.01
N PRO A 32 10.00 -15.24 -14.96
CA PRO A 32 8.66 -15.77 -14.70
C PRO A 32 7.69 -14.64 -14.35
N ASN A 33 6.41 -14.82 -14.71
CA ASN A 33 5.36 -13.83 -14.46
C ASN A 33 5.77 -12.42 -14.95
N THR A 34 6.36 -12.33 -16.15
CA THR A 34 7.13 -11.16 -16.61
C THR A 34 6.37 -9.84 -16.41
N LEU A 35 5.09 -9.78 -16.79
CA LEU A 35 4.32 -8.53 -16.71
C LEU A 35 4.04 -8.12 -15.25
N ASN A 36 3.82 -9.08 -14.35
CA ASN A 36 3.65 -8.82 -12.92
C ASN A 36 4.94 -8.29 -12.27
N VAL A 37 6.11 -8.74 -12.73
CA VAL A 37 7.40 -8.22 -12.24
C VAL A 37 7.66 -6.82 -12.81
N LEU A 38 7.44 -6.61 -14.11
CA LEU A 38 7.75 -5.33 -14.75
C LEU A 38 6.75 -4.21 -14.39
N SER A 39 5.50 -4.54 -14.08
CA SER A 39 4.48 -3.58 -13.64
C SER A 39 4.84 -2.91 -12.30
N ASN A 40 5.83 -3.43 -11.57
CA ASN A 40 6.32 -2.87 -10.32
C ASN A 40 7.41 -1.79 -10.48
N ILE A 41 8.02 -1.69 -11.67
CA ILE A 41 9.06 -0.68 -11.97
C ILE A 41 8.57 0.77 -11.75
N PRO A 42 7.34 1.16 -12.14
CA PRO A 42 6.82 2.51 -11.87
C PRO A 42 6.85 2.90 -10.38
N PHE A 43 6.59 1.97 -9.45
CA PHE A 43 6.67 2.26 -8.01
C PHE A 43 8.09 2.65 -7.59
N LEU A 44 9.13 2.01 -8.14
CA LEU A 44 10.52 2.38 -7.87
C LEU A 44 10.82 3.81 -8.31
N PHE A 45 10.39 4.20 -9.52
CA PHE A 45 10.62 5.54 -10.03
C PHE A 45 9.87 6.61 -9.23
N VAL A 46 8.59 6.38 -8.94
CA VAL A 46 7.76 7.31 -8.16
C VAL A 46 8.29 7.43 -6.73
N GLY A 47 8.62 6.31 -6.09
CA GLY A 47 9.17 6.27 -4.73
C GLY A 47 10.51 7.00 -4.63
N LEU A 48 11.47 6.70 -5.52
CA LEU A 48 12.78 7.37 -5.51
C LEU A 48 12.67 8.86 -5.84
N ALA A 49 11.86 9.23 -6.83
CA ALA A 49 11.64 10.64 -7.16
C ALA A 49 11.03 11.38 -5.97
N GLY A 50 10.03 10.81 -5.31
CA GLY A 50 9.42 11.39 -4.11
C GLY A 50 10.41 11.55 -2.95
N LEU A 51 11.23 10.53 -2.68
CA LEU A 51 12.30 10.59 -1.67
C LEU A 51 13.32 11.70 -1.96
N ILE A 52 13.78 11.81 -3.20
CA ILE A 52 14.74 12.84 -3.59
C ILE A 52 14.11 14.23 -3.43
N LEU A 53 12.90 14.42 -3.94
CA LEU A 53 12.23 15.71 -3.95
C LEU A 53 11.79 16.17 -2.55
N CYS A 54 11.41 15.27 -1.64
CA CYS A 54 11.04 15.68 -0.27
C CYS A 54 12.23 16.26 0.50
N HIS A 55 13.45 15.79 0.22
CA HIS A 55 14.68 16.30 0.84
C HIS A 55 15.37 17.40 0.02
N TYR A 56 15.03 17.58 -1.25
CA TYR A 56 15.67 18.57 -2.11
C TYR A 56 15.09 19.97 -1.90
N LYS A 57 15.84 20.83 -1.19
CA LYS A 57 15.57 22.28 -1.05
C LYS A 57 14.12 22.63 -0.65
N ASN A 58 13.47 21.75 0.13
CA ASN A 58 12.05 21.84 0.47
C ASN A 58 11.13 22.04 -0.75
N TYR A 59 11.35 21.25 -1.81
CA TYR A 59 10.62 21.36 -3.09
C TYR A 59 9.10 21.32 -2.90
N PHE A 60 8.62 20.40 -2.06
CA PHE A 60 7.19 20.26 -1.74
C PHE A 60 6.66 21.31 -0.76
N ARG A 61 7.51 22.19 -0.22
CA ARG A 61 7.15 23.25 0.75
C ARG A 61 6.43 22.68 1.99
N LEU A 62 6.95 21.57 2.50
CA LEU A 62 6.47 20.97 3.73
C LEU A 62 6.66 21.97 4.88
N CYS A 63 5.64 22.08 5.73
CA CYS A 63 5.55 23.04 6.80
C CYS A 63 6.09 22.50 8.13
N SER A 64 6.23 21.18 8.27
CA SER A 64 6.75 20.56 9.50
C SER A 64 7.73 19.41 9.26
N GLN A 65 8.48 19.07 10.33
CA GLN A 65 9.34 17.88 10.35
C GLN A 65 8.53 16.58 10.35
N GLY A 66 7.34 16.60 10.94
CA GLY A 66 6.44 15.45 10.93
C GLY A 66 6.00 15.08 9.51
N GLU A 67 5.69 16.09 8.70
CA GLU A 67 5.37 15.89 7.28
C GLU A 67 6.57 15.30 6.55
N LEU A 68 7.77 15.86 6.75
CA LEU A 68 8.97 15.34 6.10
C LEU A 68 9.20 13.88 6.46
N TRP A 69 9.15 13.51 7.74
CA TRP A 69 9.34 12.11 8.17
C TRP A 69 8.26 11.18 7.60
N SER A 70 7.00 11.62 7.60
CA SER A 70 5.89 10.80 7.13
C SER A 70 5.94 10.63 5.60
N TRP A 71 6.25 11.67 4.84
CA TRP A 71 6.47 11.59 3.39
C TRP A 71 7.71 10.77 3.04
N THR A 72 8.80 10.90 3.79
CA THR A 72 10.00 10.06 3.61
C THR A 72 9.68 8.59 3.82
N LEU A 73 8.95 8.22 4.89
CA LEU A 73 8.55 6.84 5.13
C LEU A 73 7.56 6.34 4.07
N PHE A 74 6.63 7.18 3.61
CA PHE A 74 5.73 6.83 2.52
C PHE A 74 6.50 6.50 1.25
N TYR A 75 7.36 7.39 0.77
CA TYR A 75 8.11 7.18 -0.46
C TYR A 75 9.17 6.08 -0.35
N ALA A 76 9.77 5.88 0.84
CA ALA A 76 10.60 4.71 1.13
C ALA A 76 9.79 3.42 1.06
N GLY A 77 8.58 3.41 1.63
CA GLY A 77 7.62 2.32 1.52
C GLY A 77 7.29 2.01 0.07
N VAL A 78 6.90 3.00 -0.73
CA VAL A 78 6.58 2.84 -2.17
C VAL A 78 7.78 2.30 -2.95
N THR A 79 8.98 2.79 -2.69
CA THR A 79 10.20 2.25 -3.31
C THR A 79 10.41 0.79 -2.92
N ALA A 80 10.24 0.47 -1.64
CA ALA A 80 10.38 -0.89 -1.15
C ALA A 80 9.26 -1.82 -1.66
N VAL A 81 8.04 -1.33 -1.92
CA VAL A 81 6.96 -2.08 -2.60
C VAL A 81 7.45 -2.50 -3.99
N GLY A 82 8.02 -1.59 -4.77
CA GLY A 82 8.52 -1.95 -6.11
C GLY A 82 9.53 -3.11 -6.08
N VAL A 83 10.42 -3.15 -5.07
CA VAL A 83 11.38 -4.25 -4.90
C VAL A 83 10.70 -5.51 -4.35
N GLY A 84 9.93 -5.38 -3.27
CA GLY A 84 9.29 -6.48 -2.56
C GLY A 84 8.26 -7.21 -3.40
N SER A 85 7.43 -6.45 -4.12
CA SER A 85 6.45 -6.98 -5.06
C SER A 85 7.12 -7.68 -6.23
N SER A 86 8.16 -7.09 -6.83
CA SER A 86 8.96 -7.77 -7.86
C SER A 86 9.52 -9.10 -7.36
N TYR A 87 10.04 -9.14 -6.13
CA TYR A 87 10.56 -10.37 -5.52
C TYR A 87 9.47 -11.42 -5.28
N TYR A 88 8.30 -10.99 -4.79
CA TYR A 88 7.13 -11.84 -4.63
C TYR A 88 6.68 -12.44 -5.97
N HIS A 89 6.51 -11.63 -7.01
CA HIS A 89 6.06 -12.12 -8.32
C HIS A 89 7.09 -13.01 -9.03
N LEU A 90 8.38 -12.85 -8.75
CA LEU A 90 9.42 -13.78 -9.23
C LEU A 90 9.31 -15.17 -8.58
N TYR A 91 8.96 -15.22 -7.30
CA TYR A 91 8.88 -16.46 -6.51
C TYR A 91 7.66 -16.42 -5.59
N PRO A 92 6.43 -16.62 -6.12
CA PRO A 92 5.21 -16.41 -5.35
C PRO A 92 5.05 -17.46 -4.27
N ASN A 93 4.98 -17.01 -3.01
CA ASN A 93 4.63 -17.77 -1.82
C ASN A 93 4.45 -16.80 -0.63
N ASP A 94 3.95 -17.29 0.49
CA ASP A 94 3.76 -16.50 1.71
C ASP A 94 5.02 -15.79 2.22
N ALA A 95 6.17 -16.48 2.19
CA ALA A 95 7.40 -15.92 2.71
C ALA A 95 7.90 -14.74 1.87
N THR A 96 7.71 -14.77 0.55
CA THR A 96 8.02 -13.65 -0.33
C THR A 96 6.95 -12.57 -0.28
N LEU A 97 5.68 -12.93 -0.07
CA LEU A 97 4.55 -12.02 0.09
C LEU A 97 4.68 -11.11 1.33
N VAL A 98 5.35 -11.56 2.39
CA VAL A 98 5.73 -10.70 3.53
C VAL A 98 6.50 -9.46 3.06
N TRP A 99 7.42 -9.63 2.11
CA TRP A 99 8.27 -8.56 1.59
C TRP A 99 7.53 -7.60 0.66
N ASP A 100 6.40 -8.02 0.09
CA ASP A 100 5.49 -7.16 -0.66
C ASP A 100 4.56 -6.36 0.28
N ARG A 101 3.94 -7.05 1.25
CA ARG A 101 2.96 -6.44 2.15
C ARG A 101 3.55 -5.53 3.21
N LEU A 102 4.74 -5.85 3.74
CA LEU A 102 5.37 -5.04 4.79
C LEU A 102 5.62 -3.60 4.30
N PRO A 103 6.29 -3.35 3.16
CA PRO A 103 6.40 -2.01 2.59
C PRO A 103 5.06 -1.32 2.33
N MET A 104 4.04 -2.05 1.84
CA MET A 104 2.70 -1.49 1.64
C MET A 104 2.09 -0.96 2.94
N THR A 105 2.19 -1.73 4.04
CA THR A 105 1.65 -1.27 5.34
C THR A 105 2.37 -0.03 5.86
N ILE A 106 3.69 0.07 5.66
CA ILE A 106 4.46 1.28 6.01
C ILE A 106 3.96 2.47 5.20
N ALA A 107 3.72 2.30 3.90
CA ALA A 107 3.18 3.37 3.06
C ALA A 107 1.77 3.80 3.50
N PHE A 108 0.84 2.87 3.72
CA PHE A 108 -0.53 3.20 4.14
C PHE A 108 -0.58 3.91 5.47
N THR A 109 0.14 3.40 6.47
CA THR A 109 0.19 3.99 7.81
C THR A 109 0.87 5.36 7.79
N SER A 110 1.88 5.55 6.94
CA SER A 110 2.50 6.86 6.73
C SER A 110 1.55 7.87 6.09
N ILE A 111 0.74 7.48 5.09
CA ILE A 111 -0.29 8.37 4.52
C ILE A 111 -1.33 8.77 5.57
N VAL A 112 -1.77 7.84 6.42
CA VAL A 112 -2.71 8.18 7.49
C VAL A 112 -2.11 9.22 8.42
N ALA A 113 -0.83 9.09 8.80
CA ALA A 113 -0.13 10.08 9.61
C ALA A 113 -0.04 11.44 8.89
N ILE A 114 0.32 11.46 7.59
CA ILE A 114 0.32 12.68 6.75
C ILE A 114 -1.05 13.36 6.81
N PHE A 115 -2.14 12.60 6.66
CA PHE A 115 -3.50 13.15 6.71
C PHE A 115 -3.85 13.78 8.06
N ILE A 116 -3.44 13.15 9.15
CA ILE A 116 -3.67 13.69 10.49
C ILE A 116 -2.89 15.01 10.65
N ILE A 117 -1.65 15.08 10.15
CA ILE A 117 -0.84 16.30 10.18
C ILE A 117 -1.49 17.42 9.35
N GLU A 118 -1.84 17.13 8.10
CA GLU A 118 -2.32 18.13 7.14
C GLU A 118 -3.74 18.63 7.42
N ARG A 119 -4.57 17.83 8.12
CA ARG A 119 -6.00 18.12 8.31
C ARG A 119 -6.38 18.39 9.76
N VAL A 120 -5.73 17.73 10.72
CA VAL A 120 -6.18 17.73 12.13
C VAL A 120 -5.24 18.53 13.01
N ASP A 121 -4.02 18.04 13.20
CA ASP A 121 -3.00 18.69 14.04
C ASP A 121 -1.62 18.10 13.75
N ASP A 122 -0.65 19.00 13.56
CA ASP A 122 0.74 18.64 13.25
C ASP A 122 1.39 17.78 14.34
N ARG A 123 1.20 18.13 15.62
CA ARG A 123 1.85 17.44 16.73
C ARG A 123 1.25 16.06 16.95
N ALA A 124 -0.08 15.96 16.92
CA ALA A 124 -0.80 14.70 17.06
C ALA A 124 -0.46 13.76 15.89
N GLY A 125 -0.45 14.28 14.66
CA GLY A 125 -0.08 13.51 13.48
C GLY A 125 1.36 13.01 13.52
N THR A 126 2.32 13.87 13.87
CA THR A 126 3.73 13.49 14.05
C THR A 126 3.89 12.38 15.11
N LYS A 127 3.21 12.51 16.25
CA LYS A 127 3.25 11.50 17.32
C LYS A 127 2.55 10.20 16.92
N SER A 128 1.60 10.24 16.00
CA SER A 128 0.88 9.07 15.50
C SER A 128 1.71 8.23 14.51
N LEU A 129 2.74 8.81 13.88
CA LEU A 129 3.55 8.14 12.86
C LEU A 129 4.15 6.83 13.37
N ALA A 130 4.90 6.89 14.49
CA ALA A 130 5.54 5.71 15.07
C ALA A 130 4.54 4.59 15.44
N PRO A 131 3.48 4.84 16.23
CA PRO A 131 2.53 3.78 16.58
C PRO A 131 1.78 3.24 15.36
N LEU A 132 1.46 4.06 14.36
CA LEU A 132 0.81 3.59 13.13
C LEU A 132 1.73 2.67 12.33
N VAL A 133 2.98 3.06 12.10
CA VAL A 133 3.97 2.24 11.36
C VAL A 133 4.26 0.93 12.10
N ILE A 134 4.41 0.98 13.43
CA ILE A 134 4.59 -0.22 14.25
C ILE A 134 3.37 -1.14 14.15
N ALA A 135 2.14 -0.59 14.20
CA ALA A 135 0.93 -1.38 14.01
C ALA A 135 0.86 -2.03 12.61
N GLY A 136 1.29 -1.29 11.57
CA GLY A 136 1.43 -1.84 10.22
C GLY A 136 2.38 -3.03 10.16
N ALA A 137 3.60 -2.88 10.67
CA ALA A 137 4.59 -3.95 10.70
C ALA A 137 4.13 -5.16 11.53
N LEU A 138 3.55 -4.92 12.71
CA LEU A 138 3.01 -5.97 13.57
C LEU A 138 1.84 -6.70 12.92
N SER A 139 1.05 -6.04 12.07
CA SER A 139 -0.04 -6.71 11.34
C SER A 139 0.47 -7.78 10.38
N ILE A 140 1.62 -7.53 9.72
CA ILE A 140 2.26 -8.51 8.82
C ILE A 140 2.95 -9.62 9.60
N LEU A 141 3.64 -9.28 10.69
CA LEU A 141 4.23 -10.29 11.56
C LEU A 141 3.15 -11.20 12.15
N TYR A 142 2.03 -10.62 12.60
CA TYR A 142 0.90 -11.38 13.10
C TYR A 142 0.36 -12.35 12.05
N TRP A 143 0.10 -11.86 10.83
CA TRP A 143 -0.32 -12.71 9.73
C TRP A 143 0.69 -13.84 9.45
N SER A 144 1.98 -13.51 9.37
CA SER A 144 3.03 -14.51 9.09
C SER A 144 3.18 -15.60 10.15
N PHE A 145 2.81 -15.36 11.40
CA PHE A 145 2.89 -16.35 12.48
C PHE A 145 1.58 -17.09 12.77
N PHE A 146 0.45 -16.43 12.57
CA PHE A 146 -0.87 -16.92 12.99
C PHE A 146 -1.82 -17.21 11.83
N ASP A 147 -1.39 -16.94 10.59
CA ASP A 147 -2.18 -17.10 9.38
C ASP A 147 -3.56 -16.41 9.49
N ASP A 148 -3.54 -15.14 9.86
CA ASP A 148 -4.75 -14.34 10.03
C ASP A 148 -4.58 -12.92 9.47
N LEU A 149 -5.29 -12.65 8.38
CA LEU A 149 -5.22 -11.41 7.60
C LEU A 149 -6.00 -10.25 8.22
N ARG A 150 -6.85 -10.47 9.22
CA ARG A 150 -7.77 -9.43 9.73
C ARG A 150 -7.06 -8.14 10.17
N PRO A 151 -5.93 -8.17 10.92
CA PRO A 151 -5.20 -6.94 11.25
C PRO A 151 -4.64 -6.23 10.02
N TYR A 152 -4.12 -6.99 9.06
CA TYR A 152 -3.60 -6.44 7.81
C TYR A 152 -4.70 -5.79 6.98
N ALA A 153 -5.87 -6.44 6.85
CA ALA A 153 -7.02 -5.92 6.13
C ALA A 153 -7.49 -4.56 6.70
N VAL A 154 -7.41 -4.37 8.02
CA VAL A 154 -7.70 -3.07 8.64
C VAL A 154 -6.70 -2.01 8.18
N ILE A 155 -5.40 -2.31 8.22
CA ILE A 155 -4.35 -1.37 7.77
C ILE A 155 -4.51 -1.04 6.27
N GLN A 156 -4.96 -2.00 5.48
CA GLN A 156 -5.11 -1.86 4.04
C GLN A 156 -6.36 -1.05 3.65
N PHE A 157 -7.53 -1.35 4.23
CA PHE A 157 -8.81 -0.80 3.76
C PHE A 157 -9.32 0.39 4.56
N VAL A 158 -8.94 0.56 5.83
CA VAL A 158 -9.34 1.75 6.61
C VAL A 158 -8.88 3.06 5.96
N PRO A 159 -7.64 3.19 5.44
CA PRO A 159 -7.22 4.39 4.74
C PRO A 159 -8.12 4.75 3.56
N CYS A 160 -8.63 3.77 2.80
CA CYS A 160 -9.53 3.99 1.66
C CYS A 160 -10.85 4.67 2.04
N ILE A 161 -11.25 4.61 3.31
CA ILE A 161 -12.46 5.25 3.82
C ILE A 161 -12.10 6.55 4.54
N VAL A 162 -11.13 6.50 5.45
CA VAL A 162 -10.76 7.63 6.31
C VAL A 162 -10.19 8.78 5.49
N ILE A 163 -9.35 8.50 4.49
CA ILE A 163 -8.74 9.52 3.65
C ILE A 163 -9.81 10.31 2.87
N PRO A 164 -10.74 9.68 2.11
CA PRO A 164 -11.80 10.42 1.45
C PRO A 164 -12.70 11.20 2.41
N VAL A 165 -13.09 10.60 3.54
CA VAL A 165 -13.94 11.28 4.53
C VAL A 165 -13.25 12.53 5.07
N MET A 166 -11.98 12.41 5.49
CA MET A 166 -11.20 13.57 5.95
C MET A 166 -10.98 14.59 4.82
N ALA A 167 -10.75 14.12 3.59
CA ALA A 167 -10.52 14.98 2.44
C ALA A 167 -11.72 15.87 2.08
N ILE A 168 -12.94 15.37 2.31
CA ILE A 168 -14.21 16.05 2.06
C ILE A 168 -14.62 16.94 3.25
N VAL A 169 -14.48 16.43 4.48
CA VAL A 169 -15.05 17.08 5.68
C VAL A 169 -14.12 18.13 6.26
N ILE A 170 -12.81 17.96 6.16
CA ILE A 170 -11.82 18.79 6.85
C ILE A 170 -11.08 19.66 5.83
N PRO A 171 -11.00 20.99 6.04
CA PRO A 171 -10.35 21.89 5.08
C PRO A 171 -8.88 21.50 4.87
N PRO A 172 -8.38 21.51 3.62
CA PRO A 172 -7.00 21.14 3.35
C PRO A 172 -6.03 22.28 3.67
N MET A 173 -4.83 21.92 4.13
CA MET A 173 -3.70 22.85 4.23
C MET A 173 -3.11 23.20 2.85
N TYR A 174 -3.12 22.24 1.92
CA TYR A 174 -2.57 22.36 0.58
C TYR A 174 -3.64 22.37 -0.53
N THR A 175 -3.23 22.80 -1.72
CA THR A 175 -4.09 22.73 -2.92
C THR A 175 -4.23 21.28 -3.41
N HIS A 176 -5.11 21.04 -4.39
CA HIS A 176 -5.29 19.74 -5.04
C HIS A 176 -5.78 18.59 -4.12
N SER A 177 -6.56 18.92 -3.07
CA SER A 177 -7.21 17.93 -2.20
C SER A 177 -8.01 16.85 -2.96
N SER A 178 -8.51 17.16 -4.16
CA SER A 178 -9.19 16.20 -5.03
C SER A 178 -8.33 15.00 -5.42
N TYR A 179 -7.00 15.13 -5.47
CA TYR A 179 -6.11 14.01 -5.81
C TYR A 179 -6.16 12.88 -4.78
N TRP A 180 -6.52 13.18 -3.53
CA TRP A 180 -6.75 12.15 -2.52
C TRP A 180 -7.99 11.29 -2.80
N LEU A 181 -9.03 11.88 -3.42
CA LEU A 181 -10.20 11.14 -3.87
C LEU A 181 -9.87 10.26 -5.08
N TRP A 182 -9.05 10.77 -6.01
CA TRP A 182 -8.54 9.97 -7.13
C TRP A 182 -7.67 8.82 -6.64
N ALA A 183 -6.76 9.06 -5.70
CA ALA A 183 -5.92 8.02 -5.12
C ALA A 183 -6.74 6.90 -4.47
N ALA A 184 -7.76 7.24 -3.68
CA ALA A 184 -8.67 6.25 -3.10
C ALA A 184 -9.47 5.50 -4.18
N GLY A 185 -9.96 6.19 -5.20
CA GLY A 185 -10.69 5.59 -6.31
C GLY A 185 -9.83 4.61 -7.12
N PHE A 186 -8.62 5.00 -7.51
CA PHE A 186 -7.69 4.13 -8.22
C PHE A 186 -7.22 2.95 -7.37
N TYR A 187 -7.04 3.13 -6.06
CA TYR A 187 -6.70 2.02 -5.18
C TYR A 187 -7.82 0.98 -5.09
N LEU A 188 -9.08 1.42 -4.96
CA LEU A 188 -10.23 0.53 -4.97
C LEU A 188 -10.38 -0.17 -6.33
N LEU A 189 -10.13 0.55 -7.44
CA LEU A 189 -10.12 -0.04 -8.77
C LEU A 189 -9.05 -1.14 -8.88
N ALA A 190 -7.82 -0.87 -8.44
CA ALA A 190 -6.74 -1.86 -8.44
C ALA A 190 -7.11 -3.12 -7.64
N LYS A 191 -7.83 -2.98 -6.51
CA LYS A 191 -8.32 -4.13 -5.75
C LYS A 191 -9.42 -4.93 -6.45
N VAL A 192 -10.25 -4.27 -7.25
CA VAL A 192 -11.22 -4.95 -8.11
C VAL A 192 -10.51 -5.68 -9.25
N GLU A 193 -9.49 -5.06 -9.86
CA GLU A 193 -8.68 -5.66 -10.91
C GLU A 193 -7.93 -6.91 -10.40
N GLU A 194 -7.27 -6.82 -9.24
CA GLU A 194 -6.62 -7.95 -8.55
C GLU A 194 -7.61 -9.11 -8.29
N ALA A 195 -8.81 -8.82 -7.78
CA ALA A 195 -9.82 -9.85 -7.54
C ALA A 195 -10.41 -10.44 -8.83
N ALA A 196 -10.37 -9.68 -9.92
CA ALA A 196 -10.87 -10.05 -11.23
C ALA A 196 -9.75 -10.45 -12.21
N ASP A 197 -8.55 -10.78 -11.70
CA ASP A 197 -7.35 -11.05 -12.51
C ASP A 197 -7.60 -12.07 -13.63
N LYS A 198 -8.06 -13.28 -13.26
CA LYS A 198 -8.41 -14.35 -14.20
C LYS A 198 -9.56 -13.97 -15.16
N PRO A 199 -10.70 -13.40 -14.70
CA PRO A 199 -11.73 -12.87 -15.59
C PRO A 199 -11.23 -11.83 -16.60
N ILE A 200 -10.45 -10.84 -16.16
CA ILE A 200 -9.92 -9.75 -17.01
C ILE A 200 -9.00 -10.32 -18.06
N TYR A 201 -8.08 -11.21 -17.68
CA TYR A 201 -7.16 -11.86 -18.59
C TYR A 201 -7.91 -12.61 -19.72
N ARG A 202 -8.96 -13.35 -19.37
CA ARG A 202 -9.80 -14.04 -20.36
C ARG A 202 -10.56 -13.07 -21.26
N TRP A 203 -11.11 -12.00 -20.71
CA TRP A 203 -11.86 -10.99 -21.48
C TRP A 203 -10.98 -10.17 -22.41
N THR A 204 -9.71 -9.97 -22.05
CA THR A 204 -8.74 -9.25 -22.89
C THR A 204 -8.08 -10.17 -23.91
N HIS A 205 -8.53 -11.43 -24.04
CA HIS A 205 -7.91 -12.45 -24.90
C HIS A 205 -6.43 -12.69 -24.56
N ASP A 206 -6.14 -12.84 -23.27
CA ASP A 206 -4.82 -13.14 -22.72
C ASP A 206 -3.78 -12.05 -23.02
N ILE A 207 -4.23 -10.79 -23.19
CA ILE A 207 -3.33 -9.65 -23.44
C ILE A 207 -2.87 -9.04 -22.12
N VAL A 208 -3.82 -8.67 -21.24
CA VAL A 208 -3.57 -7.98 -19.97
C VAL A 208 -4.38 -8.64 -18.86
N SER A 209 -3.74 -8.93 -17.74
CA SER A 209 -4.36 -9.46 -16.51
C SER A 209 -4.66 -8.31 -15.53
N GLY A 210 -5.31 -8.61 -14.42
CA GLY A 210 -5.68 -7.62 -13.41
C GLY A 210 -4.52 -7.15 -12.55
#